data_AF-X1H1B4-F1
#
_entry.id   AF-X1H1B4-F1
#
_cell.length_a   1.000
_cell.length_b   1.000
_cell.length_c   1.000
_cell.angle_alpha   90.00
_cell.angle_beta   90.00
_cell.angle_gamma   90.00
#
_symmetry.space_group_name_H-M   'P 1'
#
loop_
_entity.id
_entity.type
_entity.pdbx_description
1 polymer ?
#
loop_
_entity_poly.entity_id
_entity_poly.type
_entity_poly.pdbx_seq_one_letter_code
_entity_poly.pdbx_strand_id
1 'polypeptide(L)' 'KMDTEQAEIFATVFAAWNDLLLQCRPATDTDVIREVRENWHESKVRFKAHRLGKAIEWMRTHSFVPRGLGPATSPTTG' A
#
# COMPACT_ATOMS: atom_id res chain seq x y z
N LYS A 1 9.59 -18.33 -8.58
CA LYS A 1 8.85 -17.51 -9.57
C LYS A 1 8.06 -16.49 -8.79
N MET A 2 8.37 -15.20 -8.94
CA MET A 2 7.50 -14.13 -8.42
C MET A 2 6.44 -13.91 -9.49
N ASP A 3 5.21 -14.28 -9.21
CA ASP A 3 4.08 -13.98 -10.07
C ASP A 3 3.87 -12.47 -10.08
N THR A 4 3.67 -11.89 -11.27
CA THR A 4 3.48 -10.45 -11.49
C THR A 4 2.42 -9.86 -10.55
N GLU A 5 1.42 -10.65 -10.18
CA GLU A 5 0.38 -10.33 -9.21
C GLU A 5 0.95 -9.97 -7.81
N GLN A 6 1.97 -10.67 -7.32
CA GLN A 6 2.59 -10.35 -6.03
C GLN A 6 3.31 -9.00 -6.06
N ALA A 7 3.96 -8.69 -7.19
CA ALA A 7 4.62 -7.39 -7.39
C ALA A 7 3.58 -6.26 -7.46
N GLU A 8 2.44 -6.48 -8.12
CA GLU A 8 1.34 -5.51 -8.17
C GLU A 8 0.71 -5.26 -6.79
N ILE A 9 0.50 -6.31 -6.00
CA ILE A 9 0.01 -6.19 -4.61
C ILE A 9 1.00 -5.38 -3.79
N PHE A 10 2.29 -5.70 -3.89
CA PHE A 10 3.35 -5.00 -3.15
C PHE A 10 3.40 -3.51 -3.51
N ALA A 11 3.44 -3.18 -4.80
CA ALA A 11 3.47 -1.82 -5.29
C ALA A 11 2.23 -1.02 -4.83
N THR A 12 1.05 -1.64 -4.86
CA THR A 12 -0.20 -1.01 -4.43
C THR A 12 -0.21 -0.74 -2.93
N VAL A 13 0.17 -1.73 -2.10
CA VAL A 13 0.24 -1.58 -0.64
C VAL A 13 1.28 -0.53 -0.26
N PHE A 14 2.45 -0.55 -0.91
CA PHE A 14 3.50 0.42 -0.65
C PHE A 14 3.05 1.84 -0.98
N ALA A 15 2.38 2.04 -2.12
CA ALA A 15 1.85 3.34 -2.50
C ALA A 15 0.74 3.82 -1.56
N ALA A 16 -0.21 2.96 -1.20
CA ALA A 16 -1.28 3.28 -0.24
C ALA A 16 -0.73 3.65 1.14
N TRP A 17 0.27 2.90 1.61
CA TRP A 17 0.95 3.19 2.87
C TRP A 17 1.68 4.53 2.79
N ASN A 18 2.42 4.80 1.71
CA ASN A 18 3.09 6.08 1.55
C ASN A 18 2.10 7.26 1.56
N ASP A 19 0.95 7.11 0.91
CA ASP A 19 -0.10 8.12 0.87
C ASP A 19 -0.70 8.39 2.27
N LEU A 20 -0.99 7.33 3.05
CA LEU A 20 -1.42 7.48 4.44
C LEU A 20 -0.41 8.26 5.29
N LEU A 21 0.88 8.01 5.10
CA LEU A 21 1.93 8.74 5.82
C LEU A 21 2.03 10.21 5.39
N LEU A 22 1.87 10.49 4.09
CA LEU A 22 1.81 11.86 3.56
C LEU A 22 0.60 12.63 4.08
N GLN A 23 -0.52 11.94 4.29
CA GLN A 23 -1.72 12.51 4.91
C GLN A 23 -1.61 12.64 6.45
N CYS A 24 -0.45 12.34 7.05
CA CYS A 24 -0.26 12.24 8.50
C CYS A 24 -1.29 11.30 9.18
N ARG A 25 -1.74 10.27 8.46
CA ARG A 25 -2.70 9.27 8.92
C ARG A 25 -1.97 8.06 9.51
N PRO A 26 -2.58 7.37 10.48
CA PRO A 26 -2.02 6.17 11.06
C PRO A 26 -2.01 5.02 10.03
N ALA A 27 -0.84 4.70 9.47
CA ALA A 27 -0.69 3.60 8.54
C ALA A 27 -0.54 2.24 9.25
N THR A 28 -1.58 1.86 9.99
CA THR A 28 -1.71 0.52 10.60
C THR A 28 -2.09 -0.50 9.54
N ASP A 29 -1.88 -1.78 9.87
CA ASP A 29 -2.16 -2.88 8.95
C ASP A 29 -3.62 -2.84 8.45
N THR A 30 -4.54 -2.48 9.34
CA THR A 30 -5.96 -2.32 9.02
C THR A 30 -6.24 -1.07 8.18
N ASP A 31 -5.60 0.07 8.46
CA ASP A 31 -5.77 1.30 7.68
C ASP A 31 -5.25 1.12 6.27
N VAL A 32 -4.07 0.52 6.08
CA VAL A 32 -3.49 0.27 4.75
C VAL A 32 -4.38 -0.72 3.98
N ILE A 33 -4.88 -1.78 4.61
CA ILE A 33 -5.81 -2.72 3.96
C ILE A 33 -7.10 -2.00 3.55
N ARG A 34 -7.60 -1.10 4.39
CA ARG A 34 -8.82 -0.33 4.15
C ARG A 34 -8.62 0.67 3.01
N GLU A 35 -7.53 1.43 3.03
CA GLU A 35 -7.10 2.37 1.99
C GLU A 35 -6.99 1.68 0.62
N VAL A 36 -6.31 0.53 0.54
CA VAL A 36 -6.19 -0.25 -0.70
C VAL A 36 -7.53 -0.80 -1.20
N ARG A 37 -8.52 -0.98 -0.32
CA ARG A 37 -9.83 -1.54 -0.69
C ARG A 37 -10.87 -0.47 -1.00
N GLU A 38 -10.84 0.66 -0.32
CA GLU A 38 -11.84 1.72 -0.43
C GLU A 38 -11.41 2.88 -1.31
N ASN A 39 -10.12 3.25 -1.30
CA ASN A 39 -9.62 4.41 -2.03
C ASN A 39 -8.87 4.03 -3.31
N TRP A 40 -8.26 2.86 -3.35
CA TRP A 40 -7.64 2.36 -4.58
C TRP A 40 -8.69 1.70 -5.47
N HIS A 41 -8.62 1.97 -6.78
CA HIS A 41 -9.56 1.54 -7.83
C HIS A 41 -10.29 0.22 -7.55
N GLU A 42 -11.59 0.16 -7.86
CA GLU A 42 -12.49 -1.01 -7.66
C GLU A 42 -11.92 -2.33 -8.21
N SER A 43 -11.03 -2.28 -9.20
CA SER A 43 -10.32 -3.45 -9.73
C SER A 43 -9.28 -4.05 -8.77
N LYS A 44 -8.91 -3.38 -7.68
CA LYS A 44 -7.97 -3.86 -6.65
C LYS A 44 -8.67 -4.41 -5.41
N VAL A 45 -10.01 -4.29 -5.32
CA VAL A 45 -10.87 -5.02 -4.36
C VAL A 45 -10.70 -6.54 -4.49
N ARG A 46 -10.24 -7.02 -5.65
CA ARG A 46 -9.92 -8.43 -5.94
C ARG A 46 -8.86 -8.99 -4.99
N PHE A 47 -8.00 -8.13 -4.43
CA PHE A 47 -6.94 -8.55 -3.53
C PHE A 47 -7.51 -8.90 -2.14
N LYS A 48 -7.35 -10.16 -1.75
CA LYS A 48 -7.78 -10.63 -0.43
C LYS A 48 -7.01 -9.89 0.68
N ALA A 49 -7.72 -9.48 1.73
CA ALA A 49 -7.13 -8.85 2.92
C ALA A 49 -5.93 -9.63 3.50
N HIS A 50 -5.96 -10.97 3.44
CA HIS A 50 -4.83 -11.78 3.91
C HIS A 50 -3.55 -11.57 3.08
N ARG A 51 -3.65 -11.31 1.76
CA ARG A 51 -2.48 -11.06 0.90
C ARG A 51 -1.89 -9.70 1.20
N LEU A 52 -2.76 -8.70 1.38
CA LEU A 52 -2.39 -7.35 1.78
C LEU A 52 -1.68 -7.38 3.14
N GLY A 53 -2.27 -8.05 4.15
CA GLY A 53 -1.66 -8.22 5.47
C GLY A 53 -0.29 -8.90 5.41
N LYS A 54 -0.15 -9.99 4.63
CA LYS A 54 1.16 -10.64 4.42
C LYS A 54 2.18 -9.72 3.77
N ALA A 55 1.77 -8.87 2.81
CA ALA A 55 2.67 -7.91 2.18
C ALA A 55 3.13 -6.82 3.17
N ILE A 56 2.23 -6.31 4.01
CA ILE A 56 2.54 -5.32 5.05
C ILE A 56 3.49 -5.91 6.09
N GLU A 57 3.20 -7.12 6.58
CA GLU A 57 4.06 -7.83 7.54
C GLU A 57 5.45 -8.10 6.97
N TRP A 58 5.52 -8.53 5.71
CA TRP A 58 6.78 -8.74 5.02
C TRP A 58 7.58 -7.42 4.87
N MET A 59 6.92 -6.32 4.51
CA MET A 59 7.53 -4.99 4.44
C MET A 59 8.08 -4.52 5.79
N ARG A 60 7.32 -4.70 6.88
CA ARG A 60 7.78 -4.39 8.24
C ARG A 60 9.00 -5.22 8.62
N THR A 61 8.94 -6.53 8.36
CA THR A 61 10.03 -7.47 8.68
C THR A 61 11.30 -7.14 7.91
N HIS A 62 11.18 -6.73 6.65
CA HIS A 62 12.33 -6.37 5.80
C HIS A 62 12.70 -4.88 5.87
N SER A 63 12.09 -4.10 6.77
CA SER A 63 12.27 -2.64 6.85
C SER A 63 11.95 -1.87 5.56
N PHE A 64 11.15 -2.45 4.64
CA PHE A 64 10.56 -1.78 3.48
C PHE A 64 9.32 -0.95 3.88
N VAL A 65 9.42 -0.24 4.98
CA VAL A 65 8.36 0.62 5.48
C VAL A 65 8.57 2.01 4.88
N PRO A 66 7.62 2.54 4.10
CA PRO A 66 7.71 3.93 3.66
C PRO A 66 7.80 4.81 4.89
N ARG A 67 8.67 5.82 4.87
CA ARG A 67 8.82 6.78 5.98
C ARG A 67 7.95 8.02 5.81
N GLY A 68 7.12 8.10 4.75
CA GLY A 68 6.44 9.33 4.36
C GLY A 68 7.42 10.41 3.87
N LEU A 69 8.61 10.00 3.44
CA LEU A 69 9.67 10.88 2.94
C LEU A 69 9.85 10.62 1.44
N GLY A 70 9.29 11.50 0.61
CA GLY A 70 9.35 11.46 -0.85
C GLY A 70 8.24 12.29 -1.49
N PRO A 71 8.33 12.65 -2.80
CA PRO A 71 7.26 13.37 -3.48
C PRO A 71 5.98 12.53 -3.47
N ALA A 72 4.86 13.16 -3.13
CA ALA A 72 3.56 12.51 -3.20
C ALA A 72 3.36 11.93 -4.60
N THR A 73 3.00 10.64 -4.68
CA THR A 73 2.73 9.97 -5.95
C THR A 73 1.38 10.38 -6.55
N SER A 74 0.71 11.38 -5.99
CA SER A 74 -0.42 12.03 -6.65
C SER A 74 0.07 12.61 -7.98
N PRO A 75 -0.60 12.32 -9.11
CA PRO A 75 -0.36 13.09 -10.32
C PRO A 75 -0.79 14.52 -10.01
N THR A 76 0.18 15.39 -9.69
CA THR A 76 -0.06 16.82 -9.55
C THR A 76 -0.57 17.32 -10.90
N THR A 77 -1.88 17.53 -11.00
CA THR A 77 -2.48 18.37 -12.03
C THR A 77 -1.99 19.79 -11.78
N GLY A 78 -1.01 20.21 -12.58
CA GLY A 78 -0.63 21.61 -12.79
C GLY A 78 -1.27 22.13 -14.07
#